data_AF-A0A1Z9BH17-F1
#
_entry.id   AF-A0A1Z9BH17-F1
#
_cell.length_a   1.000
_cell.length_b   1.000
_cell.length_c   1.000
_cell.angle_alpha   90.00
_cell.angle_beta   90.00
_cell.angle_gamma   90.00
#
_symmetry.space_group_name_H-M   'P 1'
#
loop_
_entity.id
_entity.type
_entity.pdbx_description
1 polymer ?
#
loop_
_entity_poly.entity_id
_entity_poly.type
_entity_poly.pdbx_seq_one_letter_code
_entity_poly.pdbx_strand_id
1 'polypeptide(L)'
;MSRRRILIWGLPAVIYALFFVWYTDLGGPLSDAEIEMYLDRMETIGFNAAQRDRIRVFMETDTGRQFLMVNAIDFAENPPDVPGAEPGESAQELIGRYMEHMYRELFLRASHPVVVGDAAFVAIDLVGVEELDSAERWDSGAMFRYRSRRTFFEIVTNPETMGRHEFKVAALDKTIAYPIETQMNLGDPRLLLGLLLLAGAALADLFSTPRRLLSSTAD
;
A
#
# COMPACT_ATOMS: atom_id res chain seq x y z
N MET A 1 -17.04 36.74 6.68
CA MET A 1 -17.64 35.41 6.42
C MET A 1 -18.45 35.02 7.66
N SER A 2 -19.65 34.44 7.53
CA SER A 2 -20.43 34.07 8.72
C SER A 2 -19.74 32.93 9.50
N ARG A 3 -19.88 32.89 10.83
CA ARG A 3 -19.33 31.81 11.67
C ARG A 3 -19.69 30.41 11.13
N ARG A 4 -20.93 30.27 10.62
CA ARG A 4 -21.42 29.04 9.97
C ARG A 4 -20.61 28.67 8.72
N ARG A 5 -20.35 29.63 7.82
CA ARG A 5 -19.54 29.38 6.62
C ARG A 5 -18.09 29.04 6.96
N ILE A 6 -17.52 29.69 7.97
CA ILE A 6 -16.18 29.34 8.47
C ILE A 6 -16.15 27.88 8.93
N LEU A 7 -17.19 27.38 9.61
CA LEU A 7 -17.26 25.98 10.02
C LEU A 7 -17.44 25.01 8.84
N ILE A 8 -18.33 25.33 7.90
CA ILE A 8 -18.62 24.50 6.71
C ILE A 8 -17.35 24.24 5.89
N TRP A 9 -16.50 25.25 5.74
CA TRP A 9 -15.28 25.14 4.94
C TRP A 9 -14.05 24.77 5.78
N GLY A 10 -13.96 25.31 7.00
CA GLY A 10 -12.82 25.13 7.89
C GLY A 10 -12.71 23.70 8.45
N LEU A 11 -13.82 23.09 8.84
CA LEU A 11 -13.78 21.73 9.38
C LEU A 11 -13.29 20.69 8.35
N PRO A 12 -13.83 20.64 7.11
CA PRO A 12 -13.29 19.77 6.07
C PRO A 12 -11.82 20.06 5.73
N ALA A 13 -11.41 21.34 5.71
CA ALA A 13 -10.02 21.71 5.46
C ALA A 13 -9.07 21.17 6.54
N VAL A 14 -9.46 21.26 7.82
CA VAL A 14 -8.68 20.70 8.94
C VAL A 14 -8.61 19.18 8.86
N ILE A 15 -9.74 18.51 8.59
CA ILE A 15 -9.78 17.04 8.41
C ILE A 15 -8.86 16.62 7.27
N TYR A 16 -8.93 17.31 6.14
CA TYR A 16 -8.06 17.04 4.98
C TYR A 16 -6.58 17.24 5.32
N ALA A 17 -6.23 18.33 6.00
CA ALA A 17 -4.85 18.60 6.38
C ALA A 17 -4.29 17.52 7.32
N LEU A 18 -5.05 17.11 8.34
CA LEU A 18 -4.67 16.03 9.26
C LEU A 18 -4.46 14.71 8.50
N PHE A 19 -5.40 14.36 7.61
CA PHE A 19 -5.28 13.19 6.76
C PHE A 19 -4.04 13.27 5.86
N PHE A 20 -3.81 14.41 5.20
CA PHE A 20 -2.70 14.60 4.28
C PHE A 20 -1.34 14.42 4.96
N VAL A 21 -1.17 14.98 6.16
CA VAL A 21 0.06 14.86 6.96
C VAL A 21 0.29 13.42 7.45
N TRP A 22 -0.77 12.71 7.83
CA TRP A 22 -0.65 11.29 8.21
C TRP A 22 -0.34 10.40 6.99
N TYR A 23 -1.04 10.63 5.88
CA TYR A 23 -1.04 9.77 4.71
C TYR A 23 0.16 9.99 3.78
N THR A 24 0.73 11.20 3.75
CA THR A 24 1.91 11.54 2.93
C THR A 24 3.17 11.51 3.79
N ASP A 25 4.22 10.85 3.32
CA ASP A 25 5.52 11.01 3.98
C ASP A 25 6.13 12.38 3.64
N LEU A 26 6.43 13.16 4.66
CA LEU A 26 7.07 14.47 4.55
C LEU A 26 8.57 14.41 4.95
N GLY A 27 9.07 13.22 5.33
CA GLY A 27 10.45 13.02 5.78
C GLY A 27 11.49 12.96 4.66
N GLY A 28 11.05 12.83 3.40
CA GLY A 28 11.94 12.72 2.25
C GLY A 28 12.64 11.34 2.14
N PRO A 29 13.69 11.25 1.32
CA PRO A 29 14.46 10.02 1.13
C PRO A 29 15.06 9.46 2.43
N LEU A 30 15.40 8.16 2.40
CA LEU A 30 16.26 7.54 3.40
C LEU A 30 17.61 8.26 3.50
N SER A 31 18.07 8.48 4.74
CA SER A 31 19.45 8.92 5.02
C SER A 31 20.43 7.75 5.05
N ASP A 32 21.70 8.00 4.79
CA ASP A 32 22.76 6.96 4.82
C ASP A 32 22.76 6.16 6.13
N ALA A 33 22.50 6.81 7.26
CA ALA A 33 22.40 6.16 8.57
C ALA A 33 21.21 5.19 8.67
N GLU A 34 20.07 5.54 8.07
CA GLU A 34 18.90 4.66 8.01
C GLU A 34 19.16 3.48 7.07
N ILE A 35 19.82 3.72 5.94
CA ILE A 35 20.21 2.68 4.98
C ILE A 35 21.05 1.62 5.70
N GLU A 36 22.15 2.00 6.34
CA GLU A 36 23.00 1.02 7.05
C GLU A 36 22.23 0.31 8.17
N MET A 37 21.42 1.05 8.96
CA MET A 37 20.59 0.44 9.99
C MET A 37 19.65 -0.65 9.43
N TYR A 38 18.98 -0.41 8.30
CA TYR A 38 18.08 -1.41 7.71
C TYR A 38 18.84 -2.58 7.10
N LEU A 39 19.97 -2.33 6.44
CA LEU A 39 20.78 -3.40 5.86
C LEU A 39 21.32 -4.35 6.95
N ASP A 40 21.74 -3.81 8.09
CA ASP A 40 22.20 -4.61 9.22
C ASP A 40 21.05 -5.45 9.82
N ARG A 41 19.84 -4.88 9.93
CA ARG A 41 18.66 -5.67 10.31
C ARG A 41 18.37 -6.78 9.29
N MET A 42 18.52 -6.50 8.00
CA MET A 42 18.30 -7.50 6.95
C MET A 42 19.32 -8.65 7.00
N GLU A 43 20.56 -8.38 7.37
CA GLU A 43 21.53 -9.46 7.62
C GLU A 43 21.13 -10.35 8.80
N THR A 44 20.62 -9.76 9.88
CA THR A 44 20.18 -10.55 11.06
C THR A 44 19.02 -11.51 10.75
N ILE A 45 18.27 -11.27 9.66
CA ILE A 45 17.20 -12.16 9.16
C ILE A 45 17.62 -13.07 8.01
N GLY A 46 18.91 -13.13 7.69
CA GLY A 46 19.44 -14.09 6.74
C GLY A 46 19.47 -13.63 5.28
N PHE A 47 19.39 -12.32 5.00
CA PHE A 47 19.69 -11.83 3.65
C PHE A 47 21.15 -12.11 3.31
N ASN A 48 21.39 -12.69 2.13
CA ASN A 48 22.74 -12.88 1.62
C ASN A 48 23.31 -11.60 0.98
N ALA A 49 24.63 -11.59 0.72
CA ALA A 49 25.33 -10.42 0.17
C ALA A 49 24.69 -9.90 -1.13
N ALA A 50 24.31 -10.79 -2.06
CA ALA A 50 23.69 -10.37 -3.32
C ALA A 50 22.29 -9.75 -3.12
N GLN A 51 21.52 -10.22 -2.14
CA GLN A 51 20.26 -9.59 -1.75
C GLN A 51 20.50 -8.23 -1.07
N ARG A 52 21.52 -8.12 -0.21
CA ARG A 52 21.94 -6.87 0.44
C ARG A 52 22.32 -5.80 -0.59
N ASP A 53 23.10 -6.17 -1.61
CA ASP A 53 23.53 -5.21 -2.64
C ASP A 53 22.35 -4.71 -3.48
N ARG A 54 21.45 -5.61 -3.90
CA ARG A 54 20.25 -5.23 -4.66
C ARG A 54 19.33 -4.31 -3.85
N ILE A 55 19.10 -4.63 -2.58
CA ILE A 55 18.20 -3.84 -1.75
C ILE A 55 18.82 -2.50 -1.35
N ARG A 56 20.16 -2.43 -1.19
CA ARG A 56 20.90 -1.18 -1.00
C ARG A 56 20.65 -0.20 -2.15
N VAL A 57 20.74 -0.64 -3.41
CA VAL A 57 20.43 0.22 -4.56
C VAL A 57 18.98 0.74 -4.52
N PHE A 58 18.04 -0.11 -4.09
CA PHE A 58 16.66 0.32 -3.88
C PHE A 58 16.51 1.33 -2.72
N MET A 59 17.36 1.31 -1.71
CA MET A 59 17.37 2.33 -0.66
C MET A 59 18.01 3.64 -1.14
N GLU A 60 19.15 3.58 -1.82
CA GLU A 60 19.93 4.75 -2.28
C GLU A 60 19.21 5.56 -3.36
N THR A 61 18.35 4.92 -4.15
CA THR A 61 17.55 5.58 -5.18
C THR A 61 16.22 6.16 -4.65
N ASP A 62 16.08 6.31 -3.33
CA ASP A 62 14.84 6.77 -2.70
C ASP A 62 14.48 8.19 -3.13
N THR A 63 13.28 8.34 -3.69
CA THR A 63 12.75 9.65 -4.10
C THR A 63 11.98 10.32 -2.97
N GLY A 64 11.80 9.65 -1.83
CA GLY A 64 10.94 10.06 -0.72
C GLY A 64 9.45 9.96 -1.02
N ARG A 65 9.08 9.38 -2.18
CA ARG A 65 7.69 9.25 -2.61
C ARG A 65 7.09 7.92 -2.17
N GLN A 66 5.76 7.87 -2.17
CA GLN A 66 5.04 6.61 -2.11
C GLN A 66 5.37 5.76 -3.34
N PHE A 67 5.26 4.44 -3.19
CA PHE A 67 5.36 3.49 -4.29
C PHE A 67 4.32 2.39 -4.11
N LEU A 68 4.04 1.66 -5.20
CA LEU A 68 3.22 0.46 -5.16
C LEU A 68 4.14 -0.75 -5.37
N MET A 69 4.03 -1.76 -4.52
CA MET A 69 4.60 -3.08 -4.79
C MET A 69 3.60 -3.87 -5.61
N VAL A 70 3.93 -4.15 -6.86
CA VAL A 70 3.15 -5.01 -7.75
C VAL A 70 3.56 -6.45 -7.47
N ASN A 71 2.59 -7.34 -7.29
CA ASN A 71 2.80 -8.75 -6.99
C ASN A 71 1.99 -9.60 -7.97
N ALA A 72 2.66 -10.54 -8.64
CA ALA A 72 2.04 -11.72 -9.23
C ALA A 72 2.30 -12.91 -8.30
N ILE A 73 1.26 -13.68 -8.02
CA ILE A 73 1.23 -14.66 -6.93
C ILE A 73 0.74 -15.99 -7.47
N ASP A 74 1.49 -17.05 -7.20
CA ASP A 74 1.12 -18.44 -7.46
C ASP A 74 1.19 -19.20 -6.14
N PHE A 75 0.07 -19.79 -5.73
CA PHE A 75 -0.02 -20.44 -4.43
C PHE A 75 0.49 -21.87 -4.52
N ALA A 76 1.11 -22.33 -3.43
CA ALA A 76 1.52 -23.72 -3.32
C ALA A 76 0.28 -24.63 -3.29
N GLU A 77 0.22 -25.63 -4.17
CA GLU A 77 -0.90 -26.60 -4.19
C GLU A 77 -0.94 -27.45 -2.92
N ASN A 78 0.24 -27.84 -2.42
CA ASN A 78 0.40 -28.66 -1.23
C ASN A 78 1.48 -28.02 -0.33
N PRO A 79 1.15 -26.94 0.39
CA PRO A 79 2.12 -26.30 1.27
C PRO A 79 2.54 -27.27 2.39
N PRO A 80 3.79 -27.18 2.88
CA PRO A 80 4.24 -27.97 4.02
C PRO A 80 3.58 -27.47 5.32
N ASP A 81 3.55 -28.33 6.34
CA ASP A 81 3.19 -27.91 7.69
C ASP A 81 4.24 -26.91 8.22
N VAL A 82 3.77 -25.77 8.75
CA VAL A 82 4.62 -24.69 9.27
C VAL A 82 4.37 -24.49 10.75
N PRO A 83 5.41 -24.30 11.60
CA PRO A 83 5.23 -23.96 13.00
C PRO A 83 4.30 -22.75 13.20
N GLY A 84 3.24 -22.92 14.00
CA GLY A 84 2.25 -21.88 14.28
C GLY A 84 1.05 -21.85 13.32
N ALA A 85 1.02 -22.73 12.33
CA ALA A 85 -0.16 -23.10 11.55
C ALA A 85 -0.72 -24.45 12.04
N GLU A 86 -2.00 -24.72 11.76
CA GLU A 86 -2.57 -26.05 11.98
C GLU A 86 -2.08 -27.02 10.87
N PRO A 87 -1.87 -28.31 11.17
CA PRO A 87 -1.48 -29.27 10.15
C PRO A 87 -2.48 -29.38 9.00
N GLY A 88 -1.99 -29.35 7.76
CA GLY A 88 -2.80 -29.46 6.56
C GLY A 88 -3.53 -28.17 6.13
N GLU A 89 -3.17 -27.01 6.68
CA GLU A 89 -3.67 -25.73 6.19
C GLU A 89 -3.30 -25.47 4.72
N SER A 90 -4.25 -24.93 3.98
CA SER A 90 -4.08 -24.50 2.59
C SER A 90 -3.18 -23.26 2.48
N ALA A 91 -2.65 -23.02 1.28
CA ALA A 91 -1.87 -21.82 0.99
C ALA A 91 -2.65 -20.52 1.27
N GLN A 92 -3.98 -20.53 1.06
CA GLN A 92 -4.84 -19.38 1.35
C GLN A 92 -4.99 -19.14 2.86
N GLU A 93 -5.02 -20.18 3.68
CA GLU A 93 -5.05 -20.05 5.14
C GLU A 93 -3.71 -19.52 5.67
N LEU A 94 -2.59 -20.06 5.17
CA LEU A 94 -1.24 -19.61 5.52
C LEU A 94 -1.01 -18.14 5.15
N ILE A 95 -1.36 -17.73 3.91
CA ILE A 95 -1.22 -16.33 3.52
C ILE A 95 -2.18 -15.44 4.33
N GLY A 96 -3.36 -15.94 4.72
CA GLY A 96 -4.29 -15.25 5.60
C GLY A 96 -3.67 -14.93 6.97
N ARG A 97 -3.01 -15.91 7.59
CA ARG A 97 -2.27 -15.74 8.85
C ARG A 97 -1.16 -14.70 8.75
N TYR A 98 -0.41 -14.74 7.64
CA TYR A 98 0.60 -13.72 7.35
C TYR A 98 -0.05 -12.32 7.22
N MET A 99 -1.13 -12.23 6.44
CA MET A 99 -1.79 -10.96 6.12
C MET A 99 -2.49 -10.31 7.30
N GLU A 100 -3.04 -11.08 8.24
CA GLU A 100 -3.65 -10.54 9.47
C GLU A 100 -2.71 -9.59 10.23
N HIS A 101 -1.43 -9.97 10.31
CA HIS A 101 -0.39 -9.19 10.96
C HIS A 101 0.08 -8.03 10.09
N MET A 102 0.26 -8.29 8.79
CA MET A 102 0.68 -7.27 7.83
C MET A 102 -0.33 -6.13 7.72
N TYR A 103 -1.64 -6.40 7.73
CA TYR A 103 -2.66 -5.35 7.63
C TYR A 103 -2.56 -4.32 8.74
N ARG A 104 -2.25 -4.75 9.97
CA ARG A 104 -2.05 -3.85 11.10
C ARG A 104 -0.85 -2.93 10.87
N GLU A 105 0.30 -3.50 10.53
CA GLU A 105 1.54 -2.73 10.35
C GLU A 105 1.46 -1.78 9.15
N LEU A 106 0.78 -2.22 8.09
CA LEU A 106 0.45 -1.41 6.92
C LEU A 106 -0.41 -0.21 7.34
N PHE A 107 -1.58 -0.45 7.93
CA PHE A 107 -2.54 0.60 8.25
C PHE A 107 -1.98 1.64 9.23
N LEU A 108 -1.27 1.20 10.28
CA LEU A 108 -0.64 2.11 11.25
C LEU A 108 0.34 3.09 10.58
N ARG A 109 0.94 2.69 9.45
CA ARG A 109 1.88 3.51 8.68
C ARG A 109 1.27 4.02 7.36
N ALA A 110 -0.06 4.16 7.33
CA ALA A 110 -0.84 4.61 6.18
C ALA A 110 -0.61 3.81 4.88
N SER A 111 -0.05 2.62 4.96
CA SER A 111 0.15 1.70 3.84
C SER A 111 -1.05 0.76 3.75
N HIS A 112 -1.40 0.26 2.56
CA HIS A 112 -2.59 -0.56 2.37
C HIS A 112 -2.59 -1.26 1.00
N PRO A 113 -3.35 -2.37 0.82
CA PRO A 113 -3.66 -2.88 -0.52
C PRO A 113 -4.45 -1.83 -1.33
N VAL A 114 -4.20 -1.78 -2.63
CA VAL A 114 -4.91 -0.91 -3.59
C VAL A 114 -5.71 -1.76 -4.56
N VAL A 115 -5.11 -2.85 -5.04
CA VAL A 115 -5.74 -3.82 -5.94
C VAL A 115 -5.40 -5.20 -5.42
N VAL A 116 -6.40 -6.08 -5.35
CA VAL A 116 -6.24 -7.51 -5.13
C VAL A 116 -7.28 -8.21 -5.99
N GLY A 117 -6.91 -9.26 -6.70
CA GLY A 117 -7.85 -10.04 -7.48
C GLY A 117 -7.27 -11.37 -7.93
N ASP A 118 -8.16 -12.30 -8.23
CA ASP A 118 -7.80 -13.60 -8.79
C ASP A 118 -7.45 -13.43 -10.27
N ALA A 119 -6.52 -14.25 -10.75
CA ALA A 119 -6.19 -14.30 -12.16
C ALA A 119 -7.40 -14.81 -12.95
N ALA A 120 -7.89 -13.99 -13.88
CA ALA A 120 -9.01 -14.36 -14.73
C ALA A 120 -8.61 -15.30 -15.88
N PHE A 121 -7.32 -15.35 -16.20
CA PHE A 121 -6.74 -16.15 -17.28
C PHE A 121 -5.22 -16.29 -17.08
N VAL A 122 -4.59 -17.12 -17.90
CA VAL A 122 -3.12 -17.15 -18.02
C VAL A 122 -2.57 -15.85 -18.62
N ALA A 123 -1.26 -15.64 -18.55
CA ALA A 123 -0.59 -14.51 -19.16
C ALA A 123 -0.93 -14.45 -20.67
N ILE A 124 -1.52 -13.33 -21.10
CA ILE A 124 -1.92 -13.13 -22.50
C ILE A 124 -0.71 -12.84 -23.40
N ASP A 125 0.30 -12.19 -22.84
CA ASP A 125 1.51 -11.79 -23.54
C ASP A 125 2.74 -12.07 -22.66
N LEU A 126 3.74 -12.71 -23.25
CA LEU A 126 5.03 -13.01 -22.65
C LEU A 126 6.08 -12.61 -23.69
N VAL A 127 6.89 -11.59 -23.39
CA VAL A 127 7.95 -11.10 -24.28
C VAL A 127 9.26 -11.02 -23.52
N GLY A 128 10.31 -11.67 -24.04
CA GLY A 128 11.62 -11.77 -23.39
C GLY A 128 11.68 -12.74 -22.19
N VAL A 129 10.61 -13.50 -21.96
CA VAL A 129 10.47 -14.52 -20.90
C VAL A 129 9.70 -15.75 -21.39
N GLU A 130 9.57 -15.92 -22.70
CA GLU A 130 8.79 -16.99 -23.35
C GLU A 130 9.28 -18.39 -22.98
N GLU A 131 10.58 -18.52 -22.70
CA GLU A 131 11.20 -19.78 -22.30
C GLU A 131 10.91 -20.14 -20.82
N LEU A 132 10.32 -19.22 -20.05
CA LEU A 132 9.94 -19.45 -18.66
C LEU A 132 8.48 -19.92 -18.62
N ASP A 133 8.26 -21.23 -18.76
CA ASP A 133 6.93 -21.85 -18.62
C ASP A 133 6.26 -21.44 -17.29
N SER A 134 7.06 -21.22 -16.24
CA SER A 134 6.59 -20.76 -14.94
C SER A 134 6.02 -19.34 -14.96
N ALA A 135 6.28 -18.50 -15.96
CA ALA A 135 5.74 -17.14 -16.02
C ALA A 135 4.30 -17.07 -16.55
N GLU A 136 3.79 -18.15 -17.14
CA GLU A 136 2.49 -18.17 -17.84
C GLU A 136 1.29 -18.17 -16.88
N ARG A 137 1.37 -18.92 -15.77
CA ARG A 137 0.25 -19.13 -14.84
C ARG A 137 0.46 -18.42 -13.52
N TRP A 138 -0.57 -17.74 -13.06
CA TRP A 138 -0.66 -17.08 -11.75
C TRP A 138 -2.06 -17.32 -11.19
N ASP A 139 -2.18 -17.35 -9.86
CA ASP A 139 -3.47 -17.46 -9.17
C ASP A 139 -4.04 -16.09 -8.82
N SER A 140 -3.18 -15.13 -8.47
CA SER A 140 -3.62 -13.82 -7.99
C SER A 140 -2.65 -12.70 -8.35
N GLY A 141 -3.19 -11.49 -8.47
CA GLY A 141 -2.45 -10.24 -8.59
C GLY A 141 -2.78 -9.29 -7.45
N ALA A 142 -1.77 -8.62 -6.91
CA ALA A 142 -1.94 -7.64 -5.84
C ALA A 142 -1.02 -6.42 -5.96
N MET A 143 -1.54 -5.24 -5.62
CA MET A 143 -0.79 -3.99 -5.54
C MET A 143 -0.90 -3.43 -4.13
N PHE A 144 0.24 -3.33 -3.44
CA PHE A 144 0.31 -2.75 -2.09
C PHE A 144 0.94 -1.37 -2.14
N ARG A 145 0.24 -0.37 -1.63
CA ARG A 145 0.78 0.97 -1.45
C ARG A 145 1.60 1.02 -0.17
N TYR A 146 2.85 1.44 -0.30
CA TYR A 146 3.68 1.84 0.82
C TYR A 146 3.83 3.35 0.85
N ARG A 147 3.68 3.93 2.05
CA ARG A 147 3.75 5.39 2.25
C ARG A 147 5.09 5.99 1.79
N SER A 148 6.17 5.26 2.02
CA SER A 148 7.55 5.57 1.62
C SER A 148 8.42 4.31 1.70
N ARG A 149 9.65 4.37 1.16
CA ARG A 149 10.63 3.28 1.34
C ARG A 149 11.02 3.09 2.80
N ARG A 150 11.12 4.18 3.56
CA ARG A 150 11.30 4.13 5.02
C ARG A 150 10.23 3.29 5.72
N THR A 151 8.96 3.61 5.47
CA THR A 151 7.83 2.82 6.01
C THR A 151 7.87 1.36 5.55
N PHE A 152 8.23 1.09 4.29
CA PHE A 152 8.40 -0.28 3.81
C PHE A 152 9.44 -1.05 4.63
N PHE A 153 10.63 -0.47 4.82
CA PHE A 153 11.70 -1.12 5.59
C PHE A 153 11.38 -1.24 7.08
N GLU A 154 10.69 -0.28 7.69
CA GLU A 154 10.15 -0.44 9.04
C GLU A 154 9.24 -1.65 9.18
N ILE A 155 8.42 -1.94 8.16
CA ILE A 155 7.49 -3.07 8.17
C ILE A 155 8.26 -4.38 7.95
N VAL A 156 9.06 -4.48 6.89
CA VAL A 156 9.71 -5.76 6.52
C VAL A 156 10.87 -6.13 7.43
N THR A 157 11.43 -5.18 8.18
CA THR A 157 12.46 -5.43 9.19
C THR A 157 11.91 -5.40 10.62
N ASN A 158 10.58 -5.49 10.82
CA ASN A 158 9.98 -5.55 12.15
C ASN A 158 10.15 -6.95 12.77
N PRO A 159 10.92 -7.11 13.86
CA PRO A 159 11.16 -8.41 14.51
C PRO A 159 9.89 -9.13 14.98
N GLU A 160 8.87 -8.37 15.39
CA GLU A 160 7.60 -8.94 15.88
C GLU A 160 6.81 -9.67 14.77
N THR A 161 7.16 -9.41 13.50
CA THR A 161 6.51 -9.99 12.32
C THR A 161 7.39 -10.99 11.57
N MET A 162 8.68 -11.11 11.92
CA MET A 162 9.67 -11.91 11.18
C MET A 162 9.39 -13.41 11.20
N GLY A 163 9.03 -13.99 12.35
CA GLY A 163 8.69 -15.41 12.47
C GLY A 163 7.47 -15.85 11.65
N ARG A 164 6.77 -14.90 11.02
CA ARG A 164 5.56 -15.14 10.21
C ARG A 164 5.84 -15.08 8.72
N HIS A 165 7.07 -14.71 8.32
CA HIS A 165 7.48 -14.78 6.92
C HIS A 165 7.48 -16.23 6.40
N GLU A 166 7.66 -17.19 7.29
CA GLU A 166 7.57 -18.63 6.98
C GLU A 166 6.21 -19.01 6.39
N PHE A 167 5.10 -18.45 6.90
CA PHE A 167 3.78 -18.67 6.33
C PHE A 167 3.68 -18.17 4.88
N LYS A 168 4.25 -16.99 4.59
CA LYS A 168 4.30 -16.48 3.22
C LYS A 168 5.15 -17.38 2.33
N VAL A 169 6.33 -17.80 2.79
CA VAL A 169 7.22 -18.64 2.00
C VAL A 169 6.60 -20.01 1.72
N ALA A 170 5.94 -20.62 2.71
CA ALA A 170 5.27 -21.90 2.53
C ALA A 170 4.00 -21.81 1.66
N ALA A 171 3.30 -20.68 1.69
CA ALA A 171 2.07 -20.48 0.92
C ALA A 171 2.31 -20.27 -0.58
N LEU A 172 3.54 -19.99 -1.01
CA LEU A 172 3.82 -19.56 -2.38
C LEU A 172 4.71 -20.58 -3.09
N ASP A 173 4.30 -21.00 -4.29
CA ASP A 173 5.19 -21.75 -5.18
C ASP A 173 6.15 -20.77 -5.88
N LYS A 174 5.60 -19.67 -6.40
CA LYS A 174 6.37 -18.58 -7.00
C LYS A 174 5.69 -17.24 -6.83
N THR A 175 6.49 -16.17 -6.92
CA THR A 175 5.99 -14.81 -6.94
C THR A 175 6.95 -13.89 -7.68
N ILE A 176 6.39 -12.91 -8.38
CA ILE A 176 7.13 -11.75 -8.87
C ILE A 176 6.65 -10.54 -8.10
N ALA A 177 7.57 -9.83 -7.45
CA ALA A 177 7.28 -8.60 -6.73
C ALA A 177 8.25 -7.49 -7.14
N TYR A 178 7.74 -6.35 -7.58
CA TYR A 178 8.58 -5.20 -7.91
C TYR A 178 7.91 -3.86 -7.59
N PRO A 179 8.69 -2.86 -7.16
CA PRO A 179 8.17 -1.54 -6.84
C PRO A 179 7.96 -0.70 -8.10
N ILE A 180 6.87 0.07 -8.13
CA ILE A 180 6.61 1.11 -9.12
C ILE A 180 6.31 2.43 -8.42
N GLU A 181 6.87 3.52 -8.95
CA GLU A 181 6.42 4.87 -8.59
C GLU A 181 5.37 5.31 -9.62
N THR A 182 4.18 5.67 -9.15
CA THR A 182 3.05 5.93 -10.03
C THR A 182 3.19 7.28 -10.72
N GLN A 183 3.11 7.29 -12.05
CA GLN A 183 2.98 8.52 -12.84
C GLN A 183 1.52 9.01 -12.86
N MET A 184 0.57 8.06 -12.83
CA MET A 184 -0.85 8.31 -12.78
C MET A 184 -1.50 7.36 -11.76
N ASN A 185 -2.22 7.92 -10.79
CA ASN A 185 -2.98 7.16 -9.79
C ASN A 185 -4.27 7.92 -9.43
N LEU A 186 -5.33 7.71 -10.19
CA LEU A 186 -6.64 8.32 -9.93
C LEU A 186 -7.31 7.78 -8.67
N GLY A 187 -6.88 6.61 -8.21
CA GLY A 187 -7.32 5.99 -6.96
C GLY A 187 -6.64 6.55 -5.72
N ASP A 188 -5.81 7.59 -5.83
CA ASP A 188 -5.10 8.15 -4.66
C ASP A 188 -6.12 8.70 -3.63
N PRO A 189 -6.15 8.14 -2.40
CA PRO A 189 -7.08 8.56 -1.36
C PRO A 189 -7.01 10.05 -1.02
N ARG A 190 -5.88 10.72 -1.24
CA ARG A 190 -5.77 12.18 -1.06
C ARG A 190 -6.64 12.93 -2.04
N LEU A 191 -6.68 12.50 -3.31
CA LEU A 191 -7.54 13.12 -4.30
C LEU A 191 -9.01 12.83 -3.99
N LEU A 192 -9.35 11.56 -3.75
CA LEU A 192 -10.72 11.13 -3.50
C LEU A 192 -11.31 11.80 -2.25
N LEU A 193 -10.58 11.81 -1.14
CA LEU A 193 -11.04 12.46 0.09
C LEU A 193 -11.17 13.97 -0.08
N GLY A 194 -10.22 14.61 -0.75
CA GLY A 194 -10.29 16.05 -1.04
C GLY A 194 -11.54 16.41 -1.84
N LEU A 195 -11.86 15.64 -2.89
CA LEU A 195 -13.06 15.83 -3.69
C LEU A 195 -14.34 15.59 -2.89
N LEU A 196 -14.39 14.53 -2.07
CA LEU A 196 -15.55 14.23 -1.22
C LEU A 196 -15.81 15.34 -0.19
N LEU A 197 -14.76 15.81 0.48
CA LEU A 197 -14.84 16.89 1.46
C LEU A 197 -15.25 18.21 0.81
N LEU A 198 -14.70 18.51 -0.37
CA LEU A 198 -15.05 19.70 -1.15
C LEU A 198 -16.51 19.66 -1.60
N ALA A 199 -16.96 18.55 -2.16
CA ALA A 199 -18.35 18.36 -2.57
C ALA A 199 -19.32 18.48 -1.38
N GLY A 200 -18.99 17.85 -0.25
CA GLY A 200 -19.77 17.94 0.98
C GLY A 200 -19.86 19.37 1.52
N ALA A 201 -18.74 20.11 1.54
CA ALA A 201 -18.72 21.51 1.96
C ALA A 201 -19.56 22.41 1.04
N ALA A 202 -19.44 22.22 -0.28
CA ALA A 202 -20.19 22.98 -1.28
C ALA A 202 -21.70 22.74 -1.15
N LEU A 203 -22.13 21.47 -1.01
CA LEU A 203 -23.53 21.12 -0.76
C LEU A 203 -24.03 21.74 0.54
N ALA A 204 -23.27 21.63 1.63
CA ALA A 204 -23.63 22.22 2.91
C ALA A 204 -23.78 23.75 2.83
N ASP A 205 -22.91 24.46 2.12
CA ASP A 205 -23.02 25.92 1.95
C ASP A 205 -24.23 26.31 1.10
N LEU A 206 -24.52 25.54 0.05
CA LEU A 206 -25.70 25.73 -0.81
C LEU A 206 -26.99 25.63 0.00
N PHE A 207 -27.17 24.57 0.80
CA PHE A 207 -28.35 24.39 1.64
C PHE A 207 -28.41 25.34 2.83
N SER A 208 -27.26 25.92 3.21
CA SER A 208 -27.16 26.88 4.33
C SER A 208 -27.50 28.31 3.94
N THR A 209 -27.53 28.62 2.64
CA THR A 209 -27.82 29.96 2.13
C THR A 209 -29.34 30.10 1.95
N PRO A 210 -30.02 30.99 2.69
CA PRO A 210 -31.46 31.19 2.51
C PRO A 210 -31.71 31.63 1.07
N ARG A 211 -32.58 30.90 0.34
CA ARG A 211 -33.11 31.34 -0.96
C ARG A 211 -33.86 32.64 -0.70
N ARG A 212 -33.24 33.79 -0.98
CA ARG A 212 -34.02 35.01 -1.24
C ARG A 212 -34.78 34.72 -2.53
N LEU A 213 -36.03 34.28 -2.39
CA LEU A 213 -36.99 34.33 -3.47
C LEU A 213 -36.94 35.76 -4.02
N LEU A 214 -36.74 35.87 -5.33
CA LEU A 214 -36.87 37.11 -6.07
C LEU A 214 -38.35 37.54 -5.99
N SER A 215 -38.74 38.18 -4.89
CA SER A 215 -40.00 38.90 -4.76
C SER A 215 -39.69 40.39 -4.75
N SER A 216 -39.29 40.91 -5.90
CA SER A 216 -39.39 42.33 -6.22
C SER A 216 -39.33 42.46 -7.73
N THR A 217 -40.51 42.45 -8.36
CA THR A 217 -40.98 43.42 -9.36
C THR A 217 -42.23 42.87 -10.04
N ALA A 218 -43.40 43.13 -9.45
CA ALA A 218 -44.69 43.31 -10.13
C ALA A 218 -45.70 43.71 -9.06
N ASP A 219 -45.77 45.03 -8.82
CA ASP A 219 -46.99 45.84 -8.67
C ASP A 219 -46.66 47.19 -8.01
#